data_AF-A0A417M6M5-F1
#
_entry.id   AF-A0A417M6M5-F1
#
_cell.length_a   1.000
_cell.length_b   1.000
_cell.length_c   1.000
_cell.angle_alpha   90.00
_cell.angle_beta   90.00
_cell.angle_gamma   90.00
#
_symmetry.space_group_name_H-M   'P 1'
#
loop_
_entity.id
_entity.type
_entity.pdbx_description
1 polymer ?
#
loop_
_entity_poly.entity_id
_entity_poly.type
_entity_poly.pdbx_seq_one_letter_code
_entity_poly.pdbx_strand_id
1 'polypeptide(L)'
;MAKISKKTIESLREFLDRGCDYAGTQETVTEIANEALRENGCELCQCDDASVCDWDGDEVCTVEDFANVFWDKAVEKILNVLATEE
;
A
#
# COMPACT_ATOMS: atom_id res chain seq x y z
N MET A 1 -9.00 -10.24 -21.93
CA MET A 1 -7.57 -10.40 -21.64
C MET A 1 -7.24 -11.88 -21.60
N ALA A 2 -6.01 -12.30 -21.88
CA ALA A 2 -5.63 -13.71 -21.68
C ALA A 2 -5.61 -14.01 -20.18
N LYS A 3 -6.12 -15.18 -19.78
CA LYS A 3 -6.20 -15.60 -18.38
C LYS A 3 -4.83 -15.49 -17.71
N ILE A 4 -4.73 -14.75 -16.61
CA ILE A 4 -3.50 -14.70 -15.81
C ILE A 4 -3.31 -16.08 -15.18
N SER A 5 -2.13 -16.66 -15.35
CA SER A 5 -1.83 -17.99 -14.79
C SER A 5 -1.72 -17.92 -13.27
N LYS A 6 -2.11 -19.00 -12.57
CA LYS A 6 -1.96 -19.08 -11.11
C LYS A 6 -0.51 -18.80 -10.66
N LYS A 7 0.46 -19.32 -11.42
CA LYS A 7 1.90 -19.07 -11.20
C LYS A 7 2.24 -17.58 -11.28
N THR A 8 1.66 -16.87 -12.24
CA THR A 8 1.84 -15.42 -12.38
C THR A 8 1.26 -14.67 -11.17
N ILE A 9 0.10 -15.07 -10.66
CA ILE A 9 -0.51 -14.45 -9.47
C ILE A 9 0.35 -14.68 -8.22
N GLU A 10 0.88 -15.89 -8.04
CA GLU A 10 1.78 -16.21 -6.92
C GLU A 10 3.08 -15.39 -7.02
N SER A 11 3.68 -15.26 -8.20
CA SER A 11 4.86 -14.41 -8.40
C SER A 11 4.57 -12.93 -8.17
N LEU A 12 3.40 -12.42 -8.58
CA LEU A 12 3.00 -11.04 -8.30
C LEU A 12 2.81 -10.80 -6.81
N ARG A 13 2.30 -11.79 -6.06
CA ARG A 13 2.15 -11.70 -4.61
C ARG A 13 3.49 -11.54 -3.92
N GLU A 14 4.50 -12.32 -4.30
CA GLU A 14 5.85 -12.18 -3.76
C GLU A 14 6.50 -10.85 -4.15
N PHE A 15 6.32 -10.42 -5.40
CA PHE A 15 6.97 -9.20 -5.89
C PHE A 15 6.37 -7.92 -5.27
N LEU A 16 5.06 -7.88 -5.07
CA LEU A 16 4.33 -6.74 -4.50
C LEU A 16 4.32 -6.75 -2.96
N ASP A 17 4.94 -7.75 -2.33
CA ASP A 17 5.10 -7.79 -0.88
C ASP A 17 6.10 -6.70 -0.44
N ARG A 18 5.79 -5.99 0.65
CA ARG A 18 6.66 -4.93 1.18
C ARG A 18 7.97 -5.46 1.78
N GLY A 19 7.98 -6.72 2.21
CA GLY A 19 9.17 -7.45 2.65
C GLY A 19 10.00 -8.03 1.51
N CYS A 20 9.64 -7.75 0.24
CA CYS A 20 10.46 -8.14 -0.90
C CYS A 20 11.68 -7.21 -1.03
N ASP A 21 12.83 -7.66 -0.53
CA ASP A 21 14.11 -6.93 -0.55
C ASP A 21 14.57 -6.49 -1.95
N TYR A 22 14.06 -7.12 -3.02
CA TYR A 22 14.47 -6.85 -4.40
C TYR A 22 13.59 -5.85 -5.14
N ALA A 23 12.35 -5.65 -4.69
CA ALA A 23 11.35 -4.91 -5.45
C ALA A 23 11.26 -3.42 -5.07
N GLY A 24 11.87 -3.00 -3.94
CA GLY A 24 11.75 -1.63 -3.44
C GLY A 24 10.31 -1.26 -3.09
N THR A 25 9.46 -2.26 -2.81
CA THR A 25 8.03 -2.06 -2.60
C THR A 25 7.76 -1.14 -1.41
N GLN A 26 8.52 -1.26 -0.32
CA GLN A 26 8.36 -0.35 0.82
C GLN A 26 8.65 1.11 0.44
N GLU A 27 9.72 1.38 -0.31
CA GLU A 27 10.05 2.74 -0.78
C GLU A 27 8.92 3.30 -1.65
N THR A 28 8.35 2.47 -2.53
CA THR A 28 7.21 2.85 -3.38
C THR A 28 5.97 3.18 -2.55
N VAL A 29 5.67 2.39 -1.51
CA VAL A 29 4.51 2.63 -0.62
C VAL A 29 4.69 3.93 0.16
N THR A 30 5.89 4.16 0.69
CA THR A 30 6.24 5.41 1.39
C THR A 30 6.17 6.63 0.45
N GLU A 31 6.60 6.51 -0.80
CA GLU A 31 6.47 7.58 -1.82
C GLU A 31 4.99 7.91 -2.09
N ILE A 32 4.17 6.89 -2.35
CA ILE A 32 2.72 7.04 -2.57
C ILE A 32 2.05 7.74 -1.37
N ALA A 33 2.41 7.35 -0.15
CA ALA A 33 1.85 7.96 1.07
C ALA A 33 2.20 9.45 1.19
N ASN A 34 3.44 9.81 0.90
CA ASN A 34 3.91 11.20 0.92
C ASN A 34 3.25 12.04 -0.20
N GLU A 35 3.11 11.50 -1.40
CA GLU A 35 2.41 12.17 -2.50
C GLU A 35 0.94 12.43 -2.15
N ALA A 36 0.24 11.40 -1.64
CA ALA A 36 -1.14 11.54 -1.20
C ALA A 36 -1.29 12.60 -0.10
N LEU A 37 -0.38 12.65 0.87
CA LEU A 37 -0.39 13.69 1.91
C LEU A 37 -0.25 15.10 1.33
N ARG A 38 0.67 15.29 0.38
CA ARG A 38 0.87 16.59 -0.30
C ARG A 38 -0.37 16.99 -1.09
N GLU A 39 -0.98 16.08 -1.82
CA GLU A 39 -2.22 16.33 -2.57
C GLU A 39 -3.40 16.70 -1.66
N ASN A 40 -3.40 16.19 -0.43
CA ASN A 40 -4.41 16.54 0.60
C ASN A 40 -4.04 17.78 1.41
N GLY A 41 -2.95 18.49 1.07
CA GLY A 41 -2.58 19.78 1.65
C GLY A 41 -1.55 19.73 2.79
N CYS A 42 -0.95 18.57 3.09
CA CYS A 42 0.20 18.51 3.99
C CYS A 42 1.52 18.64 3.20
N GLU A 43 2.00 19.88 3.05
CA GLU A 43 3.23 20.15 2.27
C GLU A 43 4.53 19.93 3.06
N LEU A 44 4.45 19.99 4.40
CA LEU A 44 5.63 20.05 5.26
C LEU A 44 5.91 18.73 6.01
N CYS A 45 4.90 17.88 6.19
CA CYS A 45 5.05 16.62 6.89
C CYS A 45 5.47 15.49 5.94
N GLN A 46 6.21 14.52 6.46
CA GLN A 46 6.36 13.21 5.84
C GLN A 46 5.36 12.23 6.46
N CYS A 47 5.10 11.10 5.81
CA CYS A 47 4.08 10.14 6.26
C CYS A 47 4.40 9.45 7.58
N ASP A 48 5.67 9.38 7.98
CA ASP A 48 6.14 8.91 9.28
C ASP A 48 5.95 9.95 10.39
N ASP A 49 5.95 11.24 10.04
CA ASP A 49 5.71 12.38 10.95
C ASP A 49 4.22 12.80 11.02
N ALA A 50 3.35 12.20 10.22
CA ALA A 50 1.93 12.50 10.16
C ALA A 50 1.10 11.39 10.82
N SER A 51 0.10 11.78 11.60
CA SER A 51 -0.79 10.83 12.30
C SER A 51 -2.21 10.83 11.73
N VAL A 52 -2.81 9.66 11.67
CA VAL A 52 -4.24 9.47 11.48
C VAL A 52 -4.90 9.56 12.86
N CYS A 53 -5.71 10.59 13.06
CA CYS A 53 -6.50 10.76 14.27
C CYS A 53 -7.95 10.39 14.00
N ASP A 54 -8.63 9.91 15.02
CA ASP A 54 -10.07 9.77 14.96
C ASP A 54 -10.77 11.15 15.12
N TRP A 55 -12.09 11.13 15.26
CA TRP A 55 -12.85 12.36 15.46
C TRP A 55 -12.55 13.07 16.79
N ASP A 56 -12.24 12.34 17.86
CA ASP A 56 -12.00 12.93 19.18
C ASP A 56 -10.55 13.41 19.39
N GLY A 57 -9.68 13.10 18.42
CA GLY A 57 -8.29 13.54 18.37
C GLY A 57 -7.33 12.47 18.90
N ASP A 58 -7.83 11.31 19.31
CA ASP A 58 -6.99 10.17 19.65
C ASP A 58 -6.25 9.67 18.40
N GLU A 59 -4.94 9.51 18.54
CA GLU A 59 -4.09 8.97 17.49
C GLU A 59 -4.40 7.49 17.28
N VAL A 60 -4.77 7.14 16.04
CA VAL A 60 -5.03 5.76 15.61
C VAL A 60 -3.72 5.09 15.20
N CYS A 61 -2.95 5.74 14.33
CA CYS A 61 -1.63 5.30 13.85
C CYS A 61 -0.94 6.42 13.07
N THR A 62 0.31 6.21 12.65
CA THR A 62 0.94 7.08 11.65
C THR A 62 0.32 6.87 10.26
N VAL A 63 0.50 7.83 9.35
CA VAL A 63 0.06 7.69 7.96
C VAL A 63 0.88 6.62 7.24
N GLU A 64 2.16 6.47 7.58
CA GLU A 64 3.00 5.37 7.09
C GLU A 64 2.43 4.00 7.48
N ASP A 65 2.07 3.81 8.76
CA ASP A 65 1.46 2.56 9.24
C ASP A 65 0.13 2.27 8.53
N PHE A 66 -0.69 3.31 8.34
CA PHE A 66 -1.93 3.20 7.59
C PHE A 66 -1.67 2.76 6.14
N ALA A 67 -0.73 3.41 5.46
CA ALA A 67 -0.38 3.10 4.07
C ALA A 67 0.16 1.67 3.92
N ASN A 68 0.99 1.21 4.85
CA ASN A 68 1.52 -0.14 4.89
C ASN A 68 0.40 -1.18 4.99
N VAL A 69 -0.51 -1.02 5.95
CA VAL A 69 -1.66 -1.93 6.13
C VAL A 69 -2.60 -1.88 4.93
N PHE A 70 -2.86 -0.68 4.40
CA PHE A 70 -3.70 -0.50 3.23
C PHE A 70 -3.12 -1.21 2.01
N TRP A 71 -1.82 -1.04 1.74
CA TRP A 71 -1.13 -1.67 0.62
C TRP A 71 -1.22 -3.19 0.67
N ASP A 72 -0.89 -3.80 1.82
CA ASP A 72 -0.94 -5.26 2.00
C ASP A 72 -2.34 -5.82 1.68
N LYS A 73 -3.38 -5.10 2.12
CA LYS A 73 -4.78 -5.46 1.83
C LYS A 73 -5.16 -5.21 0.37
N ALA A 74 -4.71 -4.10 -0.22
CA ALA A 74 -4.99 -3.76 -1.61
C ALA A 74 -4.39 -4.81 -2.56
N VAL A 75 -3.12 -5.16 -2.39
CA VAL A 75 -2.44 -6.20 -3.19
C VAL A 75 -3.18 -7.53 -3.08
N GLU A 76 -3.51 -7.97 -1.86
CA GLU A 76 -4.26 -9.21 -1.65
C GLU A 76 -5.60 -9.20 -2.40
N LYS A 77 -6.38 -8.12 -2.30
CA LYS A 77 -7.69 -8.02 -2.93
C LYS A 77 -7.61 -7.90 -4.45
N ILE A 78 -6.66 -7.13 -4.99
CA ILE A 78 -6.44 -6.99 -6.44
C ILE A 78 -6.06 -8.35 -7.04
N LEU A 79 -5.13 -9.07 -6.42
CA LEU A 79 -4.72 -10.39 -6.89
C LEU A 79 -5.86 -11.42 -6.82
N ASN A 80 -6.73 -11.34 -5.81
CA ASN A 80 -7.92 -12.17 -5.72
C ASN A 80 -8.92 -11.86 -6.86
N VAL A 81 -9.11 -10.58 -7.22
CA VAL A 81 -9.94 -10.20 -8.38
C VAL A 81 -9.35 -10.74 -9.68
N LEU A 82 -8.04 -10.60 -9.89
CA LEU A 82 -7.35 -11.15 -11.07
C LEU A 82 -7.45 -12.68 -11.15
N ALA A 83 -7.48 -13.37 -10.00
CA ALA A 83 -7.71 -14.81 -9.95
C ALA A 83 -9.14 -15.22 -10.38
N THR A 84 -10.10 -14.30 -10.29
CA THR A 84 -11.51 -14.54 -10.65
C THR A 84 -11.85 -14.25 -12.11
N GLU A 85 -10.93 -13.66 -12.90
CA GLU A 85 -11.14 -13.54 -14.35
C GLU A 85 -11.23 -14.94 -15.01
N GLU A 86 -12.37 -15.23 -15.64
CA GLU A 86 -12.64 -16.48 -16.38
C GLU A 86 -11.80 -16.61 -17.64
#